data_AF-A0A7C3YBR2-F1
#
_entry.id   AF-A0A7C3YBR2-F1
#
_cell.length_a   1.000
_cell.length_b   1.000
_cell.length_c   1.000
_cell.angle_alpha   90.00
_cell.angle_beta   90.00
_cell.angle_gamma   90.00
#
_symmetry.space_group_name_H-M   'P 1'
#
loop_
_entity.id
_entity.type
_entity.pdbx_description
1 polymer ?
#
loop_
_entity_poly.entity_id
_entity_poly.type
_entity_poly.pdbx_seq_one_letter_code
_entity_poly.pdbx_strand_id
1 'polypeptide(L)'
;LKDAKKILNSGEVFVDGKVRKEYKFGVGLMDVVSIKSLGKNYRAVMSASGLKIIEIPKSEANLKLCRINKKTLLKGKKIQLGTHDGKTILGNKDYKTGDSLLIELPSQKIVEHLKMEKGNIGLITGGENTGKLIKIKAVKRTRSREPNKVTCELEDREIDAVKDDVFVVGTNKPRLKLE
;
A
#
# COMPACT_ATOMS: atom_id res chain seq x y z
N LEU A 1 18.76 -18.53 -12.42
CA LEU A 1 17.33 -18.93 -12.29
C LEU A 1 17.14 -20.31 -11.64
N LYS A 2 17.97 -21.32 -11.97
CA LYS A 2 17.92 -22.66 -11.36
C LYS A 2 18.04 -22.62 -9.82
N ASP A 3 18.99 -21.85 -9.28
CA ASP A 3 19.20 -21.80 -7.82
C ASP A 3 18.13 -20.98 -7.09
N ALA A 4 17.65 -19.89 -7.69
CA ALA A 4 16.49 -19.15 -7.19
C ALA A 4 15.25 -20.07 -7.05
N LYS A 5 14.98 -20.93 -8.04
CA LYS A 5 13.89 -21.91 -7.96
C LYS A 5 14.10 -22.92 -6.82
N LYS A 6 15.34 -23.37 -6.59
CA LYS A 6 15.64 -24.27 -5.45
C LYS A 6 15.32 -23.60 -4.11
N ILE A 7 15.74 -22.34 -3.93
CA ILE A 7 15.50 -21.56 -2.71
C ILE A 7 13.99 -21.30 -2.52
N LEU A 8 13.26 -20.99 -3.58
CA LEU A 8 11.80 -20.85 -3.50
C LEU A 8 11.14 -22.19 -3.12
N ASN A 9 11.58 -23.30 -3.72
CA ASN A 9 11.04 -24.63 -3.45
C ASN A 9 11.34 -25.15 -2.04
N SER A 10 12.45 -24.72 -1.42
CA SER A 10 12.75 -25.05 -0.02
C SER A 10 11.81 -24.37 0.98
N GLY A 11 10.97 -23.43 0.53
CA GLY A 11 9.94 -22.80 1.37
C GLY A 11 10.48 -21.73 2.33
N GLU A 12 11.66 -21.19 2.04
CA GLU A 12 12.33 -20.19 2.87
C GLU A 12 11.85 -18.75 2.62
N VAL A 13 11.16 -18.54 1.49
CA VAL A 13 10.69 -17.22 1.05
C VAL A 13 9.20 -17.07 1.32
N PHE A 14 8.86 -16.02 2.05
CA PHE A 14 7.50 -15.64 2.40
C PHE A 14 7.16 -14.32 1.73
N VAL A 15 5.96 -14.23 1.17
CA VAL A 15 5.36 -12.96 0.73
C VAL A 15 4.07 -12.76 1.48
N ASP A 16 3.96 -11.62 2.18
CA ASP A 16 2.85 -11.30 3.08
C ASP A 16 2.57 -12.40 4.13
N GLY A 17 3.63 -13.02 4.66
CA GLY A 17 3.55 -14.11 5.64
C GLY A 17 3.14 -15.48 5.08
N LYS A 18 3.00 -15.63 3.76
CA LYS A 18 2.70 -16.91 3.10
C LYS A 18 3.91 -17.42 2.31
N VAL A 19 4.22 -18.71 2.43
CA VAL A 19 5.30 -19.35 1.66
C VAL A 19 5.00 -19.26 0.17
N ARG A 20 5.96 -18.77 -0.62
CA ARG A 20 5.86 -18.71 -2.09
C ARG A 20 6.97 -19.53 -2.74
N LYS A 21 6.55 -20.54 -3.50
CA LYS A 21 7.45 -21.44 -4.25
C LYS A 21 7.52 -21.09 -5.74
N GLU A 22 6.53 -20.36 -6.25
CA GLU A 22 6.44 -20.01 -7.66
C GLU A 22 7.28 -18.77 -7.99
N TYR A 23 8.24 -18.92 -8.91
CA TYR A 23 9.13 -17.84 -9.32
C TYR A 23 8.44 -16.73 -10.14
N LYS A 24 7.26 -17.01 -10.69
CA LYS A 24 6.42 -16.03 -11.43
C LYS A 24 5.45 -15.28 -10.52
N PHE A 25 5.43 -15.59 -9.21
CA PHE A 25 4.57 -14.89 -8.27
C PHE A 25 4.93 -13.40 -8.26
N GLY A 26 3.96 -12.54 -8.59
CA GLY A 26 4.16 -11.10 -8.61
C GLY A 26 4.30 -10.53 -7.20
N VAL A 27 5.30 -9.67 -7.00
CA VAL A 27 5.45 -8.86 -5.78
C VAL A 27 5.01 -7.44 -6.11
N GLY A 28 4.01 -6.96 -5.39
CA GLY A 28 3.39 -5.65 -5.61
C GLY A 28 3.85 -4.58 -4.64
N LEU A 29 3.30 -3.38 -4.81
CA LEU A 29 3.52 -2.26 -3.90
C LEU A 29 3.10 -2.62 -2.45
N MET A 30 3.91 -2.22 -1.48
CA MET A 30 3.78 -2.50 -0.04
C MET A 30 3.85 -3.98 0.37
N ASP A 31 4.09 -4.92 -0.56
CA ASP A 31 4.28 -6.33 -0.20
C ASP A 31 5.51 -6.50 0.70
N VAL A 32 5.38 -7.38 1.69
CA VAL A 32 6.50 -7.74 2.57
C VAL A 32 7.08 -9.08 2.13
N VAL A 33 8.37 -9.10 1.82
CA VAL A 33 9.13 -10.30 1.48
C VAL A 33 10.06 -10.66 2.65
N SER A 34 9.87 -11.84 3.23
CA SER A 34 10.71 -12.32 4.34
C SER A 34 11.50 -13.54 3.91
N ILE A 35 12.79 -13.56 4.26
CA ILE A 35 13.69 -14.71 4.01
C ILE A 35 14.08 -15.29 5.36
N LYS A 36 13.49 -16.43 5.70
CA LYS A 36 13.60 -17.02 7.04
C LYS A 36 15.04 -17.39 7.40
N SER A 37 15.77 -18.01 6.48
CA SER A 37 17.18 -18.39 6.67
C SER A 37 18.11 -17.23 6.99
N LEU A 38 17.80 -16.02 6.52
CA LEU A 38 18.60 -14.81 6.78
C LEU A 38 18.06 -13.98 7.94
N GLY A 39 16.85 -14.28 8.45
CA GLY A 39 16.16 -13.44 9.42
C GLY A 39 15.83 -12.03 8.89
N LYS A 40 15.93 -11.81 7.58
CA LYS A 40 15.75 -10.50 6.94
C LYS A 40 14.36 -10.33 6.37
N ASN A 41 13.87 -9.09 6.43
CA ASN A 41 12.57 -8.69 5.94
C ASN A 41 12.74 -7.48 5.02
N TYR A 42 11.95 -7.48 3.95
CA TYR A 42 12.01 -6.48 2.93
C TYR A 42 10.62 -5.99 2.57
N ARG A 43 10.51 -4.74 2.14
CA ARG A 43 9.26 -4.18 1.62
C ARG A 43 9.47 -3.65 0.22
N ALA A 44 8.50 -3.92 -0.64
CA ALA A 44 8.41 -3.30 -1.95
C ALA A 44 7.76 -1.91 -1.83
N VAL A 45 8.48 -0.87 -2.20
CA VAL A 45 8.05 0.53 -2.09
C VAL A 45 8.18 1.22 -3.45
N MET A 46 7.38 2.25 -3.68
CA MET A 46 7.47 3.01 -4.92
C MET A 46 8.64 3.99 -4.85
N SER A 47 9.43 4.06 -5.91
CA SER A 47 10.50 5.02 -6.13
C SER A 47 10.34 5.69 -7.50
N ALA A 48 11.13 6.73 -7.80
CA ALA A 48 11.07 7.44 -9.07
C ALA A 48 11.35 6.54 -10.29
N SER A 49 12.17 5.49 -10.11
CA SER A 49 12.48 4.49 -11.15
C SER A 49 11.54 3.28 -11.15
N GLY A 50 10.51 3.26 -10.31
CA GLY A 50 9.56 2.15 -10.16
C GLY A 50 9.67 1.47 -8.78
N LEU A 51 9.33 0.18 -8.72
CA LEU A 51 9.33 -0.58 -7.47
C LEU A 51 10.77 -0.85 -6.99
N LYS A 52 11.07 -0.40 -5.77
CA LYS A 52 12.32 -0.64 -5.06
C LYS A 52 12.08 -1.56 -3.87
N ILE A 53 13.04 -2.42 -3.55
CA ILE A 53 13.02 -3.25 -2.35
C ILE A 53 13.88 -2.58 -1.28
N ILE A 54 13.33 -2.38 -0.08
CA ILE A 54 14.04 -1.83 1.09
C ILE A 54 14.07 -2.83 2.24
N GLU A 55 15.14 -2.84 3.03
CA GLU A 55 15.23 -3.66 4.25
C GLU A 55 14.47 -2.99 5.41
N ILE A 56 13.62 -3.77 6.09
CA ILE A 56 12.74 -3.31 7.17
C ILE A 56 12.98 -4.10 8.46
N PRO A 57 12.73 -3.49 9.63
CA PRO A 57 12.84 -4.19 10.91
C PRO A 57 11.74 -5.24 11.07
N LYS A 58 12.00 -6.25 11.92
CA LYS A 58 11.05 -7.34 12.21
C LYS A 58 9.71 -6.84 12.78
N SER A 59 9.71 -5.72 13.51
CA SER A 59 8.50 -5.08 14.04
C SER A 59 7.53 -4.64 12.95
N GLU A 60 8.04 -4.29 11.77
CA GLU A 60 7.25 -3.85 10.63
C GLU A 60 6.91 -4.98 9.65
N ALA A 61 7.55 -6.15 9.77
CA ALA A 61 7.38 -7.25 8.83
C ALA A 61 5.95 -7.85 8.86
N ASN A 62 5.26 -7.72 9.99
CA ASN A 62 3.88 -8.18 10.14
C ASN A 62 2.86 -7.08 9.82
N LEU A 63 3.30 -5.92 9.32
CA LEU A 63 2.44 -4.79 9.03
C LEU A 63 2.53 -4.38 7.56
N LYS A 64 1.37 -4.13 6.97
CA LYS A 64 1.24 -3.69 5.59
C LYS A 64 0.20 -2.59 5.46
N LEU A 65 0.49 -1.60 4.62
CA LEU A 65 -0.52 -0.62 4.21
C LEU A 65 -1.23 -1.11 2.96
N CYS A 66 -2.55 -1.04 2.98
CA CYS A 66 -3.41 -1.38 1.87
C CYS A 66 -4.36 -0.23 1.57
N ARG A 67 -4.24 0.35 0.39
CA ARG A 67 -5.22 1.32 -0.10
C ARG A 67 -6.52 0.64 -0.52
N ILE A 68 -7.66 1.26 -0.18
CA ILE A 68 -9.00 0.84 -0.58
C ILE A 68 -9.31 1.41 -1.97
N ASN A 69 -9.42 0.53 -2.96
CA ASN A 69 -9.79 0.90 -4.33
C ASN A 69 -11.29 0.77 -4.57
N LYS A 70 -11.94 -0.22 -3.97
CA LYS A 70 -13.36 -0.49 -4.17
C LYS A 70 -14.07 -0.78 -2.86
N LYS A 71 -15.31 -0.32 -2.75
CA LYS A 71 -16.22 -0.64 -1.65
C LYS A 71 -17.50 -1.22 -2.22
N THR A 72 -17.89 -2.40 -1.75
CA THR A 72 -19.10 -3.10 -2.22
C THR A 72 -19.96 -3.48 -1.02
N LEU A 73 -21.27 -3.23 -1.12
CA LEU A 73 -22.24 -3.70 -0.14
C LEU A 73 -22.65 -5.15 -0.49
N LEU A 74 -22.47 -6.05 0.46
CA LEU A 74 -22.87 -7.45 0.35
C LEU A 74 -24.25 -7.67 0.97
N LYS A 75 -24.85 -8.84 0.64
CA LYS A 75 -26.06 -9.34 1.30
C LYS A 75 -25.84 -9.38 2.82
N GLY A 76 -26.89 -9.05 3.58
CA GLY A 76 -26.82 -8.97 5.04
C GLY A 76 -26.14 -7.70 5.57
N LYS A 77 -26.12 -6.60 4.78
CA LYS A 77 -25.57 -5.28 5.17
C LYS A 77 -24.07 -5.30 5.51
N LYS A 78 -23.33 -6.33 5.10
CA LYS A 78 -21.87 -6.42 5.26
C LYS A 78 -21.16 -5.59 4.19
N ILE A 79 -20.02 -5.01 4.51
CA ILE A 79 -19.24 -4.20 3.55
C ILE A 79 -17.95 -4.93 3.22
N GLN A 80 -17.68 -5.04 1.93
CA GLN A 80 -16.46 -5.58 1.36
C GLN A 80 -15.58 -4.44 0.86
N LEU A 81 -14.32 -4.46 1.26
CA LEU A 81 -13.28 -3.55 0.79
C LEU A 81 -12.34 -4.32 -0.12
N GLY A 82 -12.23 -3.88 -1.38
CA GLY A 82 -11.23 -4.34 -2.33
C GLY A 82 -10.01 -3.43 -2.26
N THR A 83 -8.85 -4.02 -1.98
CA THR A 83 -7.59 -3.29 -1.83
C THR A 83 -6.78 -3.30 -3.14
N HIS A 84 -5.78 -2.43 -3.23
CA HIS A 84 -4.93 -2.28 -4.42
C HIS A 84 -4.15 -3.55 -4.81
N ASP A 85 -3.86 -4.43 -3.86
CA ASP A 85 -3.16 -5.70 -4.03
C ASP A 85 -4.13 -6.88 -4.26
N GLY A 86 -5.40 -6.60 -4.56
CA GLY A 86 -6.42 -7.60 -4.87
C GLY A 86 -6.98 -8.35 -3.67
N LYS A 87 -6.59 -8.00 -2.44
CA LYS A 87 -7.18 -8.60 -1.23
C LYS A 87 -8.60 -8.08 -1.02
N THR A 88 -9.38 -8.90 -0.32
CA THR A 88 -10.74 -8.59 0.11
C THR A 88 -10.78 -8.59 1.63
N ILE A 89 -11.17 -7.46 2.21
CA ILE A 89 -11.26 -7.28 3.66
C ILE A 89 -12.72 -6.91 4.01
N LEU A 90 -13.27 -7.53 5.05
CA LEU A 90 -14.55 -7.10 5.60
C LEU A 90 -14.35 -5.85 6.44
N GLY A 91 -15.15 -4.83 6.20
CA GLY A 91 -15.02 -3.55 6.88
C GLY A 91 -16.36 -2.93 7.27
N ASN A 92 -16.27 -1.69 7.72
CA ASN A 92 -17.38 -0.88 8.22
C ASN A 92 -17.78 0.22 7.22
N LYS A 93 -18.84 0.95 7.57
CA LYS A 93 -19.35 2.07 6.77
C LYS A 93 -18.38 3.25 6.72
N ASP A 94 -17.51 3.40 7.70
CA ASP A 94 -16.64 4.57 7.86
C ASP A 94 -15.48 4.60 6.86
N TYR A 95 -15.08 3.44 6.34
CA TYR A 95 -14.01 3.33 5.35
C TYR A 95 -14.46 3.83 3.99
N LYS A 96 -13.63 4.66 3.33
CA LYS A 96 -13.90 5.23 2.01
C LYS A 96 -12.84 4.83 0.99
N THR A 97 -13.21 4.87 -0.28
CA THR A 97 -12.28 4.62 -1.39
C THR A 97 -11.26 5.76 -1.50
N GLY A 98 -9.98 5.40 -1.61
CA GLY A 98 -8.84 6.31 -1.54
C GLY A 98 -8.18 6.35 -0.16
N ASP A 99 -8.87 5.90 0.90
CA ASP A 99 -8.23 5.75 2.21
C ASP A 99 -7.30 4.54 2.21
N SER A 100 -6.36 4.52 3.15
CA SER A 100 -5.47 3.39 3.41
C SER A 100 -5.78 2.73 4.75
N LEU A 101 -5.54 1.43 4.82
CA LEU A 101 -5.66 0.62 6.02
C LEU A 101 -4.30 0.05 6.38
N LEU A 102 -3.91 0.19 7.64
CA LEU A 102 -2.81 -0.60 8.18
C LEU A 102 -3.39 -1.94 8.61
N ILE A 103 -2.86 -3.02 8.04
CA ILE A 103 -3.30 -4.38 8.33
C ILE A 103 -2.17 -5.20 8.92
N GLU A 104 -2.53 -6.15 9.77
CA GLU A 104 -1.64 -7.18 10.26
C GLU A 104 -1.55 -8.33 9.24
N LEU A 105 -0.36 -8.86 9.04
CA LEU A 105 -0.08 -10.03 8.22
C LEU A 105 0.32 -11.21 9.13
N PRO A 106 -0.15 -12.44 8.86
CA PRO A 106 -1.03 -12.85 7.75
C PRO A 106 -2.53 -12.72 8.05
N SER A 107 -2.91 -12.26 9.25
CA SER A 107 -4.28 -12.28 9.77
C SER A 107 -5.26 -11.39 9.00
N GLN A 108 -4.76 -10.36 8.31
CA GLN A 108 -5.51 -9.32 7.60
C GLN A 108 -6.46 -8.52 8.51
N LYS A 109 -6.16 -8.48 9.82
CA LYS A 109 -6.90 -7.63 10.75
C LYS A 109 -6.54 -6.17 10.52
N ILE A 110 -7.55 -5.30 10.52
CA ILE A 110 -7.36 -3.85 10.41
C ILE A 110 -6.87 -3.32 11.76
N VAL A 111 -5.68 -2.73 11.76
CA VAL A 111 -5.05 -2.12 12.93
C VAL A 111 -5.38 -0.62 12.99
N GLU A 112 -5.25 0.06 11.84
CA GLU A 112 -5.43 1.51 11.77
C GLU A 112 -6.08 1.92 10.44
N HIS A 113 -6.85 3.01 10.47
CA HIS A 113 -7.45 3.63 9.29
C HIS A 113 -6.81 5.00 9.03
N LEU A 114 -6.20 5.13 7.86
CA LEU A 114 -5.58 6.36 7.40
C LEU A 114 -6.45 7.00 6.32
N LYS A 115 -7.11 8.10 6.68
CA LYS A 115 -8.04 8.81 5.79
C LYS A 115 -7.29 9.64 4.76
N MET A 116 -7.85 9.77 3.56
CA MET A 116 -7.39 10.74 2.59
C MET A 116 -7.99 12.12 2.89
N GLU A 117 -7.38 12.82 3.84
CA GLU A 117 -7.83 14.14 4.31
C GLU A 117 -6.67 15.14 4.39
N LYS A 118 -7.03 16.44 4.52
CA LYS A 118 -6.06 17.52 4.60
C LYS A 118 -5.12 17.32 5.79
N GLY A 119 -3.83 17.47 5.54
CA GLY A 119 -2.77 17.30 6.54
C GLY A 119 -2.06 15.95 6.46
N ASN A 120 -2.73 14.91 5.95
CA ASN A 120 -2.16 13.57 5.89
C ASN A 120 -1.10 13.45 4.78
N ILE A 121 -0.19 12.49 4.97
CA ILE A 121 0.90 12.20 4.05
C ILE A 121 0.46 11.13 3.06
N GLY A 122 0.67 11.43 1.77
CA GLY A 122 0.52 10.49 0.67
C GLY A 122 1.87 10.13 0.05
N LEU A 123 1.91 8.98 -0.60
CA LEU A 123 2.94 8.54 -1.53
C LEU A 123 2.34 8.56 -2.93
N ILE A 124 3.03 9.16 -3.89
CA ILE A 124 2.59 9.16 -5.29
C ILE A 124 3.01 7.84 -5.94
N THR A 125 2.05 7.12 -6.51
CA THR A 125 2.26 5.82 -7.14
C THR A 125 2.28 5.86 -8.67
N GLY A 126 1.96 7.00 -9.28
CA GLY A 126 1.91 7.16 -10.74
C GLY A 126 2.15 8.61 -11.19
N GLY A 127 2.54 8.77 -12.45
CA GLY A 127 2.85 10.06 -13.07
C GLY A 127 4.30 10.52 -12.85
N GLU A 128 4.57 11.79 -13.14
CA GLU A 128 5.93 12.38 -13.11
C GLU A 128 6.56 12.40 -11.71
N ASN A 129 5.73 12.53 -10.66
CA ASN A 129 6.18 12.63 -9.27
C ASN A 129 6.16 11.28 -8.53
N THR A 130 6.19 10.16 -9.25
CA THR A 130 6.16 8.81 -8.68
C THR A 130 7.27 8.61 -7.63
N GLY A 131 6.92 7.97 -6.51
CA GLY A 131 7.84 7.66 -5.41
C GLY A 131 8.05 8.81 -4.42
N LYS A 132 7.50 10.01 -4.67
CA LYS A 132 7.65 11.14 -3.75
C LYS A 132 6.58 11.13 -2.66
N LEU A 133 6.97 11.58 -1.47
CA LEU A 133 6.06 11.85 -0.36
C LEU A 133 5.47 13.25 -0.50
N ILE A 134 4.17 13.36 -0.22
CA ILE A 134 3.41 14.59 -0.35
C ILE A 134 2.53 14.82 0.85
N LYS A 135 2.16 16.07 1.10
CA LYS A 135 1.14 16.43 2.08
C LYS A 135 -0.16 16.81 1.38
N ILE A 136 -1.27 16.20 1.77
CA ILE A 136 -2.57 16.45 1.16
C ILE A 136 -3.09 17.81 1.63
N LYS A 137 -3.37 18.74 0.71
CA LYS A 137 -3.97 20.05 1.02
C LYS A 137 -5.47 20.06 0.79
N ALA A 138 -5.93 19.55 -0.34
CA ALA A 138 -7.35 19.53 -0.69
C ALA A 138 -7.69 18.38 -1.63
N VAL A 139 -8.85 17.76 -1.42
CA VAL A 139 -9.39 16.73 -2.32
C VAL A 139 -10.47 17.38 -3.19
N LYS A 140 -10.15 17.69 -4.44
CA LYS A 140 -11.09 18.26 -5.41
C LYS A 140 -11.93 17.13 -6.02
N ARG A 141 -13.21 17.08 -5.65
CA ARG A 141 -14.15 16.12 -6.20
C ARG A 141 -14.95 16.77 -7.33
N THR A 142 -14.67 16.35 -8.56
CA THR A 142 -15.43 16.82 -9.73
C THR A 142 -16.47 15.76 -10.08
N ARG A 143 -17.73 16.17 -10.29
CA ARG A 143 -18.80 15.28 -10.78
C ARG A 143 -18.72 15.10 -12.31
N SER A 144 -17.52 14.89 -12.83
CA SER A 144 -17.24 14.68 -14.26
C SER A 144 -16.75 13.25 -14.51
N ARG A 145 -16.61 12.86 -15.78
CA ARG A 145 -15.91 11.64 -16.19
C ARG A 145 -14.40 11.72 -15.93
N GLU A 146 -13.88 12.93 -15.72
CA GLU A 146 -12.48 13.14 -15.40
C GLU A 146 -12.11 12.57 -14.02
N PRO A 147 -10.89 12.02 -13.87
CA PRO A 147 -10.41 11.55 -12.58
C PRO A 147 -10.43 12.68 -11.55
N ASN A 148 -10.85 12.35 -10.32
CA ASN A 148 -10.76 13.31 -9.22
C ASN A 148 -9.29 13.69 -8.98
N LYS A 149 -9.03 14.96 -8.70
CA LYS A 149 -7.68 15.46 -8.42
C LYS A 149 -7.52 15.76 -6.93
N VAL A 150 -6.29 15.61 -6.44
CA VAL A 150 -5.89 15.98 -5.09
C VAL A 150 -4.80 17.02 -5.22
N THR A 151 -5.03 18.19 -4.63
CA THR A 151 -4.01 19.23 -4.51
C THR A 151 -3.13 18.88 -3.32
N CYS A 152 -1.84 18.80 -3.59
CA CYS A 152 -0.84 18.27 -2.70
C CYS A 152 0.34 19.24 -2.63
N GLU A 153 1.04 19.22 -1.51
CA GLU A 153 2.27 19.96 -1.31
C GLU A 153 3.44 18.99 -1.35
N LEU A 154 4.41 19.30 -2.21
CA LEU A 154 5.65 18.58 -2.39
C LEU A 154 6.80 19.58 -2.29
N GLU A 155 7.62 19.49 -1.25
CA GLU A 155 8.81 20.36 -1.08
C GLU A 155 8.48 21.86 -1.31
N ASP A 156 7.43 22.34 -0.63
CA ASP A 156 6.89 23.71 -0.72
C ASP A 156 6.31 24.13 -2.08
N ARG A 157 6.17 23.19 -3.03
CA ARG A 157 5.46 23.39 -4.30
C ARG A 157 4.07 22.76 -4.25
N GLU A 158 3.09 23.46 -4.81
CA GLU A 158 1.75 22.89 -5.01
C GLU A 158 1.69 22.12 -6.33
N ILE A 159 1.24 20.88 -6.24
CA ILE A 159 1.01 20.00 -7.38
C ILE A 159 -0.40 19.43 -7.32
N ASP A 160 -1.02 19.24 -8.48
CA ASP A 160 -2.27 18.48 -8.59
C ASP A 160 -1.94 17.05 -9.04
N ALA A 161 -2.28 16.07 -8.21
CA ALA A 161 -2.15 14.65 -8.51
C ALA A 161 -3.51 14.02 -8.77
N VAL A 162 -3.56 12.94 -9.56
CA VAL A 162 -4.78 12.14 -9.69
C VAL A 162 -5.03 11.43 -8.37
N LYS A 163 -6.27 11.46 -7.87
CA LYS A 163 -6.66 10.79 -6.62
C LYS A 163 -6.27 9.31 -6.63
N ASP A 164 -6.37 8.68 -7.79
CA ASP A 164 -6.01 7.27 -8.01
C ASP A 164 -4.50 6.98 -7.99
N ASP A 165 -3.66 8.00 -8.02
CA ASP A 165 -2.21 7.88 -7.87
C ASP A 165 -1.71 8.30 -6.48
N VAL A 166 -2.60 8.68 -5.56
CA VAL A 166 -2.23 9.05 -4.19
C VAL A 166 -2.51 7.92 -3.22
N PHE A 167 -1.47 7.42 -2.57
CA PHE A 167 -1.55 6.36 -1.56
C PHE A 167 -1.30 6.94 -0.17
N VAL A 168 -2.29 6.94 0.73
CA VAL A 168 -2.10 7.52 2.08
C VAL A 168 -1.18 6.63 2.92
N VAL A 169 -0.13 7.21 3.51
CA VAL A 169 0.89 6.48 4.30
C VAL A 169 0.99 6.92 5.75
N GLY A 170 0.34 8.03 6.14
CA GLY A 170 0.27 8.46 7.55
C GLY A 170 -0.40 9.82 7.74
N THR A 171 -0.54 10.26 8.99
CA THR A 171 -1.22 11.54 9.35
C THR A 171 -0.24 12.70 9.51
N ASN A 172 0.96 12.46 10.05
CA ASN A 172 2.01 13.47 10.23
C ASN A 172 3.41 12.96 9.84
N LYS A 173 3.60 11.64 9.95
CA LYS A 173 4.79 10.90 9.52
C LYS A 173 4.31 9.61 8.87
N PRO A 174 5.06 9.05 7.90
CA PRO A 174 4.78 7.72 7.40
C PRO A 174 4.70 6.71 8.56
N ARG A 175 3.66 5.88 8.57
CA ARG A 175 3.48 4.83 9.59
C ARG A 175 4.46 3.69 9.46
N LEU A 176 5.02 3.53 8.26
CA LEU A 176 5.92 2.46 7.89
C LEU A 176 7.16 3.05 7.22
N LYS A 177 8.28 2.34 7.29
CA LYS A 177 9.49 2.70 6.56
C LYS A 177 9.25 2.61 5.05
N LEU A 178 9.64 3.68 4.33
CA LEU A 178 9.45 3.83 2.88
C LEU A 178 10.75 4.10 2.10
N GLU A 179 11.87 4.35 2.79
CA GLU A 179 13.20 4.55 2.23
C GLU A 179 14.30 3.97 3.14
#